data_AF-A0A1W9T6H5-F1
#
_entry.id   AF-A0A1W9T6H5-F1
#
_cell.length_a   1.000
_cell.length_b   1.000
_cell.length_c   1.000
_cell.angle_alpha   90.00
_cell.angle_beta   90.00
_cell.angle_gamma   90.00
#
_symmetry.space_group_name_H-M   'P 1'
#
loop_
_entity.id
_entity.type
_entity.pdbx_description
1 polymer ?
#
loop_
_entity_poly.entity_id
_entity_poly.type
_entity_poly.pdbx_seq_one_letter_code
_entity_poly.pdbx_strand_id
1 'polypeptide(L)'
;MKDIKLYLSGLIVILLVFVSCSNKSVSNKEEIVIEDAKNVNESELLFNFINKSGDLINTKKSPSVIRAEDLIDVVDKSLIIDIRSNDYYVDGHINGAINVKAKDLIEFMGTKANPSTFEKVVLVGYTGQTSSYYTALLRFLGYGNVYSLKYGMCAWSSKIEPRKWQQNISNKYATLIETKNNPKGKNNNYPQIKTNKTKGYDILKARINEVANDGFGKALIKIDKLMEEKDKYYIINYWPVKNYNIGHIKGAIHYEPRVSMATDKFLNTLPTDKPIVIYCYVGHHSPFLVAYLRILGYDVYSLAYGANSFMYDKMKREIGHTFNAADDINDFPLVAGEKPSDKKVSVQENSSANNKPKKLIHKKKKKAGAEGGC
;
A
#
# COMPACT_ATOMS: atom_id res chain seq x y z
N MET A 1 -38.30 -19.41 -80.49
CA MET A 1 -39.56 -18.63 -80.61
C MET A 1 -39.95 -18.16 -79.21
N LYS A 2 -40.09 -16.84 -79.01
CA LYS A 2 -40.73 -16.15 -77.86
C LYS A 2 -40.10 -16.42 -76.46
N ASP A 3 -40.05 -15.53 -75.47
CA ASP A 3 -40.45 -14.13 -75.28
C ASP A 3 -39.70 -13.59 -74.02
N ILE A 4 -39.83 -12.28 -73.82
CA ILE A 4 -39.16 -11.29 -72.94
C ILE A 4 -39.43 -11.41 -71.42
N LYS A 5 -38.54 -10.82 -70.58
CA LYS A 5 -38.74 -9.94 -69.37
C LYS A 5 -37.57 -10.15 -68.35
N LEU A 6 -37.05 -9.24 -67.51
CA LEU A 6 -37.43 -7.92 -66.97
C LEU A 6 -36.17 -7.30 -66.25
N TYR A 7 -35.97 -5.97 -66.38
CA TYR A 7 -35.42 -4.91 -65.48
C TYR A 7 -34.67 -5.24 -64.13
N LEU A 8 -33.84 -4.42 -63.46
CA LEU A 8 -33.60 -2.96 -63.37
C LEU A 8 -32.31 -2.66 -62.52
N SER A 9 -31.71 -1.47 -62.72
CA SER A 9 -30.94 -0.61 -61.76
C SER A 9 -29.60 -1.09 -61.17
N GLY A 10 -28.54 -0.29 -61.02
CA GLY A 10 -28.41 1.17 -61.09
C GLY A 10 -26.96 1.62 -61.40
N LEU A 11 -26.86 2.83 -61.94
CA LEU A 11 -25.68 3.40 -62.58
C LEU A 11 -24.88 4.29 -61.62
N ILE A 12 -23.58 4.03 -61.53
CA ILE A 12 -22.53 4.93 -61.05
C ILE A 12 -22.16 5.89 -62.20
N VAL A 13 -21.74 7.13 -61.91
CA VAL A 13 -20.50 7.74 -62.47
C VAL A 13 -20.35 9.21 -62.04
N ILE A 14 -19.11 9.48 -61.64
CA ILE A 14 -18.42 10.70 -61.22
C ILE A 14 -18.34 11.74 -62.34
N LEU A 15 -18.38 13.04 -62.02
CA LEU A 15 -17.71 14.05 -62.84
C LEU A 15 -17.15 15.21 -61.99
N LEU A 16 -15.82 15.34 -62.02
CA LEU A 16 -15.03 16.50 -61.57
C LEU A 16 -14.66 17.33 -62.80
N VAL A 17 -14.89 18.65 -62.79
CA VAL A 17 -14.14 19.60 -63.63
C VAL A 17 -13.91 20.92 -62.87
N PHE A 18 -12.72 21.48 -63.07
CA PHE A 18 -12.05 22.59 -62.41
C PHE A 18 -12.40 24.00 -62.97
N VAL A 19 -12.36 25.00 -62.07
CA VAL A 19 -11.78 26.38 -62.18
C VAL A 19 -12.48 27.45 -63.04
N SER A 20 -12.85 28.59 -62.42
CA SER A 20 -12.09 29.86 -62.47
C SER A 20 -12.84 31.06 -61.85
N CYS A 21 -12.07 32.01 -61.32
CA CYS A 21 -12.42 33.08 -60.37
C CYS A 21 -13.27 34.24 -60.93
N SER A 22 -14.02 34.92 -60.06
CA SER A 22 -14.09 36.39 -59.98
C SER A 22 -14.74 36.87 -58.67
N ASN A 23 -14.15 37.93 -58.10
CA ASN A 23 -14.34 38.50 -56.76
C ASN A 23 -15.79 38.82 -56.34
N LYS A 24 -16.13 38.46 -55.09
CA LYS A 24 -16.74 39.38 -54.11
C LYS A 24 -16.48 38.88 -52.70
N SER A 25 -15.82 39.74 -51.93
CA SER A 25 -15.48 39.61 -50.52
C SER A 25 -16.72 39.40 -49.65
N VAL A 26 -16.77 38.28 -48.94
CA VAL A 26 -17.52 38.16 -47.67
C VAL A 26 -16.55 37.55 -46.67
N SER A 27 -15.86 38.43 -45.93
CA SER A 27 -15.13 38.06 -44.74
C SER A 27 -16.14 37.72 -43.66
N ASN A 28 -16.32 36.42 -43.40
CA ASN A 28 -16.70 35.88 -42.10
C ASN A 28 -16.36 34.39 -42.12
N LYS A 29 -15.06 34.09 -41.95
CA LYS A 29 -14.67 32.81 -41.36
C LYS A 29 -14.95 32.98 -39.88
N GLU A 30 -16.01 32.35 -39.38
CA GLU A 30 -16.04 31.99 -37.98
C GLU A 30 -14.83 31.08 -37.75
N GLU A 31 -13.84 31.65 -37.07
CA GLU A 31 -12.74 30.90 -36.52
C GLU A 31 -13.37 29.95 -35.49
N ILE A 32 -13.37 28.65 -35.80
CA ILE A 32 -13.66 27.63 -34.79
C ILE A 32 -12.51 27.73 -33.80
N VAL A 33 -12.70 28.53 -32.76
CA VAL A 33 -11.86 28.51 -31.57
C VAL A 33 -12.03 27.12 -30.97
N ILE A 34 -11.06 26.27 -31.23
CA ILE A 34 -10.89 25.05 -30.46
C ILE A 34 -10.50 25.54 -29.07
N GLU A 35 -11.47 25.68 -28.17
CA GLU A 35 -11.17 25.86 -26.74
C GLU A 35 -10.24 24.72 -26.34
N ASP A 36 -9.02 25.06 -25.91
CA ASP A 36 -8.09 24.12 -25.31
C ASP A 36 -8.87 23.30 -24.27
N ALA A 37 -8.79 21.98 -24.36
CA ALA A 37 -9.51 21.06 -23.50
C ALA A 37 -9.25 21.38 -22.02
N LYS A 38 -10.21 22.11 -21.43
CA LYS A 38 -10.56 22.34 -20.03
C LYS A 38 -9.52 21.92 -18.98
N ASN A 39 -9.16 22.87 -18.12
CA ASN A 39 -8.56 22.69 -16.78
C ASN A 39 -9.18 21.50 -16.01
N VAL A 40 -8.65 20.28 -16.19
CA VAL A 40 -9.07 19.10 -15.44
C VAL A 40 -8.42 19.13 -14.06
N ASN A 41 -9.22 19.14 -12.99
CA ASN A 41 -8.71 18.97 -11.63
C ASN A 41 -8.39 17.49 -11.39
N GLU A 42 -7.14 17.10 -11.65
CA GLU A 42 -6.69 15.72 -11.48
C GLU A 42 -6.80 15.22 -10.05
N SER A 43 -6.56 16.08 -9.05
CA SER A 43 -6.73 15.71 -7.64
C SER A 43 -8.17 15.30 -7.36
N GLU A 44 -9.14 16.10 -7.81
CA GLU A 44 -10.56 15.80 -7.64
C GLU A 44 -10.98 14.51 -8.34
N LEU A 45 -10.50 14.28 -9.57
CA LEU A 45 -10.75 13.02 -10.28
C LEU A 45 -10.20 11.80 -9.53
N LEU A 46 -8.98 11.91 -8.98
CA LEU A 46 -8.37 10.86 -8.17
C LEU A 46 -9.17 10.58 -6.89
N PHE A 47 -9.55 11.63 -6.15
CA PHE A 47 -10.38 11.48 -4.94
C PHE A 47 -11.71 10.81 -5.26
N ASN A 48 -12.41 11.29 -6.28
CA ASN A 48 -13.68 10.72 -6.71
C ASN A 48 -13.55 9.25 -7.10
N PHE A 49 -12.47 8.87 -7.78
CA PHE A 49 -12.20 7.48 -8.13
C PHE A 49 -11.96 6.62 -6.88
N ILE A 50 -11.08 7.05 -5.97
CA ILE A 50 -10.76 6.30 -4.74
C ILE A 50 -12.00 6.13 -3.86
N ASN A 51 -12.78 7.19 -3.66
CA ASN A 51 -14.00 7.15 -2.84
C ASN A 51 -15.04 6.19 -3.43
N LYS A 52 -15.23 6.18 -4.75
CA LYS A 52 -16.13 5.24 -5.44
C LYS A 52 -15.61 3.80 -5.44
N SER A 53 -14.32 3.58 -5.20
CA SER A 53 -13.67 2.26 -5.19
C SER A 53 -13.77 1.53 -3.83
N GLY A 54 -14.48 2.10 -2.84
CA GLY A 54 -14.81 1.42 -1.59
C GLY A 54 -13.96 1.81 -0.36
N ASP A 55 -13.32 2.98 -0.40
CA ASP A 55 -12.65 3.63 0.74
C ASP A 55 -11.77 2.69 1.60
N LEU A 56 -10.78 2.07 0.96
CA LEU A 56 -9.91 1.06 1.58
C LEU A 56 -9.35 1.48 2.94
N ILE A 57 -8.93 2.74 3.09
CA ILE A 57 -8.26 3.27 4.28
C ILE A 57 -9.17 3.27 5.50
N ASN A 58 -10.46 3.52 5.29
CA ASN A 58 -11.45 3.57 6.37
C ASN A 58 -12.19 2.24 6.60
N THR A 59 -11.59 1.13 6.16
CA THR A 59 -12.12 -0.22 6.41
C THR A 59 -11.24 -1.07 7.33
N LYS A 60 -11.83 -2.16 7.84
CA LYS A 60 -11.10 -3.23 8.56
C LYS A 60 -10.02 -3.91 7.71
N LYS A 61 -10.04 -3.73 6.38
CA LYS A 61 -9.03 -4.27 5.46
C LYS A 61 -7.73 -3.46 5.48
N SER A 62 -7.69 -2.24 6.03
CA SER A 62 -6.44 -1.50 6.26
C SER A 62 -5.83 -1.86 7.62
N PRO A 63 -4.53 -2.26 7.72
CA PRO A 63 -3.48 -2.24 6.70
C PRO A 63 -3.20 -3.58 5.96
N SER A 64 -4.17 -4.50 5.84
CA SER A 64 -4.03 -5.78 5.11
C SER A 64 -2.79 -6.58 5.54
N VAL A 65 -2.73 -6.97 6.81
CA VAL A 65 -1.59 -7.70 7.40
C VAL A 65 -2.01 -9.14 7.74
N ILE A 66 -1.12 -10.10 7.52
CA ILE A 66 -1.26 -11.51 7.91
C ILE A 66 -0.16 -11.90 8.90
N ARG A 67 -0.46 -12.71 9.91
CA ARG A 67 0.55 -13.21 10.85
C ARG A 67 1.26 -14.43 10.28
N ALA A 68 2.47 -14.73 10.75
CA ALA A 68 3.24 -15.88 10.28
C ALA A 68 2.50 -17.19 10.56
N GLU A 69 1.85 -17.29 11.72
CA GLU A 69 1.07 -18.45 12.16
C GLU A 69 -0.19 -18.67 11.33
N ASP A 70 -0.73 -17.62 10.71
CA ASP A 70 -1.87 -17.75 9.80
C ASP A 70 -1.40 -18.04 8.37
N LEU A 71 -0.18 -17.61 8.00
CA LEU A 71 0.40 -17.89 6.68
C LEU A 71 0.89 -19.34 6.58
N ILE A 72 1.53 -19.89 7.62
CA ILE A 72 2.14 -21.24 7.57
C ILE A 72 1.14 -22.33 7.14
N ASP A 73 -0.13 -22.18 7.52
CA ASP A 73 -1.21 -23.11 7.20
C ASP A 73 -1.68 -23.05 5.73
N VAL A 74 -1.27 -22.02 4.97
CA VAL A 74 -1.70 -21.77 3.58
C VAL A 74 -0.55 -21.37 2.66
N VAL A 75 0.70 -21.66 3.03
CA VAL A 75 1.91 -21.34 2.23
C VAL A 75 1.81 -21.92 0.82
N ASP A 76 1.33 -23.16 0.70
CA ASP A 76 1.21 -23.90 -0.56
C ASP A 76 0.14 -23.35 -1.51
N LYS A 77 -0.82 -22.58 -0.97
CA LYS A 77 -1.90 -21.91 -1.69
C LYS A 77 -1.69 -20.40 -1.88
N SER A 78 -0.56 -19.89 -1.41
CA SER A 78 -0.22 -18.48 -1.44
C SER A 78 0.89 -18.19 -2.45
N LEU A 79 0.82 -17.04 -3.11
CA LEU A 79 1.97 -16.47 -3.80
C LEU A 79 2.76 -15.66 -2.78
N ILE A 80 3.98 -16.10 -2.46
CA ILE A 80 4.85 -15.40 -1.51
C ILE A 80 5.90 -14.62 -2.30
N ILE A 81 5.97 -13.31 -2.08
CA ILE A 81 6.90 -12.43 -2.78
C ILE A 81 7.84 -11.82 -1.75
N ASP A 82 9.10 -12.23 -1.81
CA ASP A 82 10.16 -11.68 -0.95
C ASP A 82 10.77 -10.45 -1.60
N ILE A 83 10.60 -9.30 -0.96
CA ILE A 83 11.09 -8.00 -1.44
C ILE A 83 12.38 -7.54 -0.75
N ARG A 84 13.04 -8.44 0.01
CA ARG A 84 14.39 -8.22 0.54
C ARG A 84 15.42 -8.25 -0.59
N SER A 85 16.65 -7.86 -0.29
CA SER A 85 17.73 -8.04 -1.27
C SER A 85 17.98 -9.53 -1.51
N ASN A 86 18.58 -9.82 -2.66
CA ASN A 86 18.80 -11.20 -3.10
C ASN A 86 19.64 -12.00 -2.10
N ASP A 87 20.72 -11.42 -1.56
CA ASP A 87 21.57 -12.08 -0.56
C ASP A 87 20.76 -12.61 0.64
N TYR A 88 19.88 -11.78 1.22
CA TYR A 88 19.04 -12.21 2.35
C TYR A 88 17.98 -13.24 1.97
N TYR A 89 17.53 -13.24 0.72
CA TYR A 89 16.65 -14.28 0.20
C TYR A 89 17.42 -15.60 0.08
N VAL A 90 18.63 -15.57 -0.48
CA VAL A 90 19.51 -16.73 -0.66
C VAL A 90 19.92 -17.33 0.68
N ASP A 91 20.23 -16.51 1.68
CA ASP A 91 20.57 -16.97 3.04
C ASP A 91 19.43 -17.75 3.72
N GLY A 92 18.18 -17.40 3.37
CA GLY A 92 17.01 -18.09 3.88
C GLY A 92 15.70 -17.35 3.58
N HIS A 93 14.78 -18.03 2.91
CA HIS A 93 13.45 -17.53 2.55
C HIS A 93 12.35 -18.54 2.90
N ILE A 94 11.10 -18.10 2.84
CA ILE A 94 9.93 -18.98 3.02
C ILE A 94 9.84 -19.91 1.81
N ASN A 95 9.62 -21.21 2.04
CA ASN A 95 9.50 -22.18 0.95
C ASN A 95 8.48 -21.73 -0.11
N GLY A 96 8.93 -21.68 -1.37
CA GLY A 96 8.12 -21.24 -2.51
C GLY A 96 7.95 -19.73 -2.68
N ALA A 97 8.65 -18.93 -1.89
CA ALA A 97 8.76 -17.50 -2.16
C ALA A 97 9.50 -17.25 -3.48
N ILE A 98 9.18 -16.12 -4.12
CA ILE A 98 9.89 -15.59 -5.28
C ILE A 98 10.53 -14.26 -4.85
N ASN A 99 11.82 -14.08 -5.13
CA ASN A 99 12.50 -12.81 -4.86
C ASN A 99 12.21 -11.79 -5.95
N VAL A 100 11.60 -10.65 -5.59
CA VAL A 100 11.29 -9.55 -6.51
C VAL A 100 11.77 -8.26 -5.87
N LYS A 101 12.65 -7.53 -6.56
CA LYS A 101 13.09 -6.21 -6.07
C LYS A 101 11.87 -5.30 -5.93
N ALA A 102 11.80 -4.55 -4.84
CA ALA A 102 10.65 -3.71 -4.54
C ALA A 102 10.26 -2.74 -5.67
N LYS A 103 11.25 -2.22 -6.42
CA LYS A 103 11.04 -1.36 -7.60
C LYS A 103 10.36 -2.06 -8.78
N ASP A 104 10.55 -3.36 -8.92
CA ASP A 104 10.03 -4.17 -10.04
C ASP A 104 8.67 -4.82 -9.69
N LEU A 105 8.20 -4.63 -8.45
CA LEU A 105 7.04 -5.32 -7.90
C LEU A 105 5.72 -4.97 -8.63
N ILE A 106 5.51 -3.69 -8.94
CA ILE A 106 4.26 -3.26 -9.62
C ILE A 106 4.17 -3.89 -11.01
N GLU A 107 5.28 -3.89 -11.76
CA GLU A 107 5.37 -4.52 -13.08
C GLU A 107 5.20 -6.04 -12.98
N PHE A 108 5.90 -6.69 -12.05
CA PHE A 108 5.78 -8.14 -11.81
C PHE A 108 4.33 -8.55 -11.54
N MET A 109 3.63 -7.81 -10.69
CA MET A 109 2.22 -8.08 -10.36
C MET A 109 1.30 -7.93 -11.57
N GLY A 110 1.54 -6.93 -12.42
CA GLY A 110 0.71 -6.67 -13.60
C GLY A 110 1.00 -7.56 -14.81
N THR A 111 2.16 -8.22 -14.86
CA THR A 111 2.62 -8.93 -16.07
C THR A 111 2.91 -10.42 -15.86
N LYS A 112 3.28 -10.84 -14.66
CA LYS A 112 3.82 -12.21 -14.39
C LYS A 112 3.12 -12.97 -13.27
N ALA A 113 2.66 -12.27 -12.22
CA ALA A 113 2.26 -12.92 -10.96
C ALA A 113 0.97 -13.74 -10.99
N ASN A 114 0.06 -13.47 -11.94
CA ASN A 114 -1.31 -14.01 -11.98
C ASN A 114 -2.00 -14.11 -10.60
N PRO A 115 -2.12 -12.99 -9.85
CA PRO A 115 -2.44 -13.03 -8.42
C PRO A 115 -3.82 -13.60 -8.09
N SER A 116 -4.76 -13.64 -9.04
CA SER A 116 -6.11 -14.17 -8.85
C SER A 116 -6.16 -15.70 -8.69
N THR A 117 -5.10 -16.44 -9.05
CA THR A 117 -5.05 -17.90 -8.89
C THR A 117 -4.63 -18.34 -7.49
N PHE A 118 -4.26 -17.40 -6.62
CA PHE A 118 -3.81 -17.69 -5.26
C PHE A 118 -4.85 -17.24 -4.24
N GLU A 119 -5.01 -18.01 -3.15
CA GLU A 119 -5.88 -17.60 -2.04
C GLU A 119 -5.38 -16.28 -1.43
N LYS A 120 -4.05 -16.12 -1.38
CA LYS A 120 -3.37 -14.92 -0.87
C LYS A 120 -2.12 -14.62 -1.68
N VAL A 121 -1.83 -13.34 -1.86
CA VAL A 121 -0.51 -12.86 -2.23
C VAL A 121 0.10 -12.22 -0.98
N VAL A 122 1.26 -12.70 -0.54
CA VAL A 122 1.91 -12.19 0.68
C VAL A 122 3.25 -11.57 0.36
N LEU A 123 3.35 -10.27 0.60
CA LEU A 123 4.61 -9.53 0.52
C LEU A 123 5.41 -9.71 1.81
N VAL A 124 6.67 -10.05 1.64
CA VAL A 124 7.59 -10.33 2.75
C VAL A 124 8.79 -9.41 2.65
N GLY A 125 8.95 -8.55 3.65
CA GLY A 125 10.17 -7.78 3.85
C GLY A 125 10.92 -8.24 5.09
N TYR A 126 11.93 -7.47 5.50
CA TYR A 126 12.66 -7.74 6.74
C TYR A 126 11.78 -7.67 7.98
N THR A 127 11.14 -6.51 8.19
CA THR A 127 10.45 -6.13 9.43
C THR A 127 8.95 -5.89 9.25
N GLY A 128 8.42 -6.11 8.05
CA GLY A 128 7.00 -5.88 7.71
C GLY A 128 6.65 -4.45 7.28
N GLN A 129 7.54 -3.47 7.47
CA GLN A 129 7.24 -2.05 7.20
C GLN A 129 7.22 -1.74 5.70
N THR A 130 8.29 -2.09 4.98
CA THR A 130 8.37 -1.92 3.53
C THR A 130 7.29 -2.72 2.80
N SER A 131 7.05 -3.96 3.21
CA SER A 131 6.01 -4.79 2.60
C SER A 131 4.62 -4.18 2.82
N SER A 132 4.34 -3.60 4.00
CA SER A 132 3.05 -2.92 4.23
C SER A 132 2.85 -1.68 3.35
N TYR A 133 3.90 -0.94 3.03
CA TYR A 133 3.85 0.18 2.08
C TYR A 133 3.45 -0.30 0.67
N TYR A 134 4.15 -1.31 0.16
CA TYR A 134 3.85 -1.86 -1.18
C TYR A 134 2.53 -2.64 -1.22
N THR A 135 2.12 -3.26 -0.11
CA THR A 135 0.77 -3.85 0.01
C THR A 135 -0.27 -2.77 -0.25
N ALA A 136 -0.18 -1.59 0.36
CA ALA A 136 -1.13 -0.50 0.10
C ALA A 136 -1.20 -0.15 -1.39
N LEU A 137 -0.05 0.04 -2.06
CA LEU A 137 0.00 0.36 -3.49
C LEU A 137 -0.72 -0.70 -4.34
N LEU A 138 -0.45 -1.98 -4.10
CA LEU A 138 -1.12 -3.06 -4.83
C LEU A 138 -2.61 -3.15 -4.50
N ARG A 139 -3.01 -2.91 -3.25
CA ARG A 139 -4.42 -2.87 -2.87
C ARG A 139 -5.18 -1.76 -3.60
N PHE A 140 -4.57 -0.58 -3.78
CA PHE A 140 -5.16 0.52 -4.57
C PHE A 140 -5.21 0.22 -6.07
N LEU A 141 -4.28 -0.58 -6.61
CA LEU A 141 -4.36 -1.09 -7.97
C LEU A 141 -5.45 -2.17 -8.17
N GLY A 142 -6.18 -2.54 -7.11
CA GLY A 142 -7.30 -3.49 -7.18
C GLY A 142 -6.93 -4.92 -6.78
N TYR A 143 -5.70 -5.20 -6.36
CA TYR A 143 -5.30 -6.54 -5.92
C TYR A 143 -5.85 -6.87 -4.52
N GLY A 144 -7.10 -7.34 -4.48
CA GLY A 144 -7.89 -7.56 -3.27
C GLY A 144 -7.47 -8.72 -2.36
N ASN A 145 -6.47 -9.52 -2.75
CA ASN A 145 -5.93 -10.64 -1.98
C ASN A 145 -4.46 -10.44 -1.55
N VAL A 146 -3.94 -9.21 -1.64
CA VAL A 146 -2.56 -8.89 -1.21
C VAL A 146 -2.50 -8.55 0.28
N TYR A 147 -1.52 -9.11 0.98
CA TYR A 147 -1.24 -8.88 2.39
C TYR A 147 0.26 -8.65 2.63
N SER A 148 0.61 -7.95 3.71
CA SER A 148 1.98 -7.90 4.23
C SER A 148 2.14 -8.90 5.36
N LEU A 149 3.27 -9.62 5.41
CA LEU A 149 3.62 -10.44 6.56
C LEU A 149 3.92 -9.55 7.78
N LYS A 150 3.18 -9.73 8.87
CA LYS A 150 3.38 -9.01 10.14
C LYS A 150 4.80 -9.27 10.63
N TYR A 151 5.52 -8.20 10.95
CA TYR A 151 6.91 -8.20 11.39
C TYR A 151 7.93 -8.79 10.39
N GLY A 152 7.51 -9.16 9.17
CA GLY A 152 8.38 -9.68 8.13
C GLY A 152 9.07 -10.99 8.49
N MET A 153 10.22 -11.24 7.87
CA MET A 153 11.03 -12.45 8.13
C MET A 153 11.52 -12.56 9.57
N CYS A 154 11.63 -11.44 10.30
CA CYS A 154 11.97 -11.50 11.72
C CYS A 154 10.97 -12.33 12.55
N ALA A 155 9.67 -12.30 12.23
CA ALA A 155 8.68 -13.15 12.91
C ALA A 155 8.65 -14.59 12.37
N TRP A 156 9.16 -14.81 11.16
CA TRP A 156 9.21 -16.14 10.56
C TRP A 156 10.24 -17.02 11.26
N SER A 157 11.47 -16.55 11.40
CA SER A 157 12.54 -17.34 12.04
C SER A 157 13.61 -16.47 12.69
N SER A 158 14.07 -16.88 13.88
CA SER A 158 15.19 -16.28 14.60
C SER A 158 16.52 -16.44 13.86
N LYS A 159 16.61 -17.36 12.89
CA LYS A 159 17.82 -17.57 12.08
C LYS A 159 18.06 -16.45 11.07
N ILE A 160 17.04 -15.65 10.77
CA ILE A 160 17.11 -14.60 9.75
C ILE A 160 16.83 -13.24 10.38
N GLU A 161 17.92 -12.50 10.64
CA GLU A 161 17.87 -11.08 10.99
C GLU A 161 16.98 -10.68 12.19
N PRO A 162 16.96 -11.44 13.32
CA PRO A 162 16.15 -11.06 14.49
C PRO A 162 16.58 -9.69 15.06
N ARG A 163 17.83 -9.31 14.82
CA ARG A 163 18.43 -8.06 15.27
C ARG A 163 17.78 -6.81 14.67
N LYS A 164 17.17 -6.90 13.48
CA LYS A 164 16.56 -5.71 12.83
C LYS A 164 15.44 -5.11 13.66
N TRP A 165 14.66 -5.93 14.38
CA TRP A 165 13.72 -5.42 15.37
C TRP A 165 14.40 -5.06 16.70
N GLN A 166 15.22 -5.96 17.24
CA GLN A 166 15.84 -5.80 18.57
C GLN A 166 16.67 -4.51 18.70
N GLN A 167 17.42 -4.14 17.66
CA GLN A 167 18.27 -2.94 17.65
C GLN A 167 17.47 -1.63 17.52
N ASN A 168 16.19 -1.70 17.15
CA ASN A 168 15.34 -0.52 16.93
C ASN A 168 14.21 -0.41 17.96
N ILE A 169 14.21 -1.26 18.98
CA ILE A 169 13.37 -1.13 20.17
C ILE A 169 14.08 -0.21 21.16
N SER A 170 13.39 0.80 21.66
CA SER A 170 14.01 1.78 22.56
C SER A 170 13.00 2.50 23.47
N ASN A 171 13.53 3.05 24.57
CA ASN A 171 12.85 3.96 25.50
C ASN A 171 13.52 5.35 25.54
N LYS A 172 14.45 5.63 24.61
CA LYS A 172 15.30 6.84 24.63
C LYS A 172 14.51 8.15 24.79
N TYR A 173 13.30 8.22 24.23
CA TYR A 173 12.44 9.41 24.29
C TYR A 173 11.14 9.19 25.07
N ALA A 174 11.08 8.15 25.90
CA ALA A 174 9.89 7.82 26.68
C ALA A 174 9.50 8.92 27.68
N THR A 175 10.47 9.75 28.09
CA THR A 175 10.27 10.91 28.98
C THR A 175 9.80 12.17 28.25
N LEU A 176 9.82 12.19 26.91
CA LEU A 176 9.43 13.33 26.07
C LEU A 176 8.01 13.19 25.49
N ILE A 177 7.23 12.24 25.99
CA ILE A 177 5.83 12.07 25.64
C ILE A 177 4.95 13.03 26.44
N GLU A 178 3.73 13.26 25.99
CA GLU A 178 2.70 13.98 26.72
C GLU A 178 1.34 13.28 26.60
N THR A 179 0.36 13.75 27.37
CA THR A 179 -1.05 13.32 27.31
C THR A 179 -1.99 14.45 26.88
N LYS A 180 -1.42 15.62 26.56
CA LYS A 180 -2.17 16.81 26.15
C LYS A 180 -2.80 16.58 24.78
N ASN A 181 -4.09 16.85 24.65
CA ASN A 181 -4.73 16.84 23.34
C ASN A 181 -4.24 18.01 22.47
N ASN A 182 -3.65 17.71 21.32
CA ASN A 182 -3.23 18.68 20.32
C ASN A 182 -4.29 18.79 19.20
N PRO A 183 -4.84 20.00 18.93
CA PRO A 183 -5.91 20.16 17.95
C PRO A 183 -5.41 19.92 16.53
N LYS A 184 -6.30 19.43 15.66
CA LYS A 184 -6.04 19.33 14.22
C LYS A 184 -5.93 20.72 13.59
N GLY A 185 -5.28 20.79 12.43
CA GLY A 185 -5.24 22.00 11.62
C GLY A 185 -6.64 22.46 11.18
N LYS A 186 -6.72 23.70 10.68
CA LYS A 186 -7.92 24.19 9.98
C LYS A 186 -8.09 23.41 8.68
N ASN A 187 -9.31 23.39 8.15
CA ASN A 187 -9.56 22.87 6.80
C ASN A 187 -8.73 23.63 5.78
N ASN A 188 -8.09 22.89 4.87
CA ASN A 188 -7.24 23.39 3.81
C ASN A 188 -7.60 22.71 2.49
N ASN A 189 -7.08 23.25 1.39
CA ASN A 189 -7.16 22.62 0.07
C ASN A 189 -6.33 21.34 0.04
N TYR A 190 -6.75 20.38 -0.77
CA TYR A 190 -5.97 19.17 -1.05
C TYR A 190 -4.75 19.48 -1.94
N PRO A 191 -3.70 18.64 -1.89
CA PRO A 191 -2.57 18.77 -2.80
C PRO A 191 -3.01 18.79 -4.26
N GLN A 192 -2.34 19.60 -5.08
CA GLN A 192 -2.53 19.63 -6.51
C GLN A 192 -1.55 18.65 -7.16
N ILE A 193 -2.06 17.65 -7.87
CA ILE A 193 -1.25 16.69 -8.62
C ILE A 193 -1.30 17.00 -10.12
N LYS A 194 -0.23 16.65 -10.84
CA LYS A 194 -0.14 16.83 -12.29
C LYS A 194 0.49 15.60 -12.94
N THR A 195 -0.35 14.72 -13.44
CA THR A 195 0.00 13.49 -14.17
C THR A 195 -0.27 13.59 -15.66
N ASN A 196 -0.95 14.65 -16.11
CA ASN A 196 -1.44 14.86 -17.47
C ASN A 196 -2.38 13.73 -17.95
N LYS A 197 -3.15 13.14 -17.02
CA LYS A 197 -4.16 12.12 -17.29
C LYS A 197 -5.56 12.68 -17.02
N THR A 198 -6.56 12.16 -17.72
CA THR A 198 -7.94 12.68 -17.68
C THR A 198 -8.94 11.70 -17.05
N LYS A 199 -8.50 10.50 -16.65
CA LYS A 199 -9.32 9.48 -15.98
C LYS A 199 -8.76 9.16 -14.61
N GLY A 200 -9.62 9.07 -13.60
CA GLY A 200 -9.19 8.83 -12.21
C GLY A 200 -8.33 7.58 -12.00
N TYR A 201 -8.61 6.48 -12.69
CA TYR A 201 -7.77 5.28 -12.62
C TYR A 201 -6.39 5.48 -13.27
N ASP A 202 -6.32 6.19 -14.40
CA ASP A 202 -5.04 6.46 -15.07
C ASP A 202 -4.17 7.41 -14.23
N ILE A 203 -4.79 8.39 -13.57
CA ILE A 203 -4.14 9.27 -12.58
C ILE A 203 -3.63 8.43 -11.40
N LEU A 204 -4.47 7.57 -10.82
CA LEU A 204 -4.07 6.67 -9.72
C LEU A 204 -2.87 5.81 -10.09
N LYS A 205 -2.91 5.16 -11.26
CA LYS A 205 -1.82 4.29 -11.74
C LYS A 205 -0.52 5.09 -11.94
N ALA A 206 -0.60 6.30 -12.49
CA ALA A 206 0.55 7.19 -12.65
C ALA A 206 1.17 7.56 -11.28
N ARG A 207 0.34 7.99 -10.32
CA ARG A 207 0.78 8.31 -8.95
C ARG A 207 1.39 7.09 -8.24
N ILE A 208 0.79 5.91 -8.36
CA ILE A 208 1.32 4.68 -7.76
C ILE A 208 2.69 4.34 -8.33
N ASN A 209 2.89 4.44 -9.65
CA ASN A 209 4.19 4.17 -10.27
C ASN A 209 5.27 5.16 -9.79
N GLU A 210 4.94 6.44 -9.70
CA GLU A 210 5.84 7.47 -9.15
C GLU A 210 6.23 7.16 -7.70
N VAL A 211 5.24 6.89 -6.85
CA VAL A 211 5.40 6.57 -5.42
C VAL A 211 6.14 5.25 -5.19
N ALA A 212 5.97 4.27 -6.08
CA ALA A 212 6.69 3.00 -6.07
C ALA A 212 8.16 3.16 -6.47
N ASN A 213 8.43 3.99 -7.49
CA ASN A 213 9.77 4.31 -7.99
C ASN A 213 10.60 5.11 -6.97
N ASP A 214 9.95 6.02 -6.24
CA ASP A 214 10.56 6.72 -5.11
C ASP A 214 11.02 5.76 -4.01
N GLY A 215 10.22 4.72 -3.77
CA GLY A 215 10.46 3.68 -2.80
C GLY A 215 10.23 4.10 -1.34
N PHE A 216 10.01 3.11 -0.48
CA PHE A 216 9.71 3.34 0.94
C PHE A 216 10.84 4.06 1.70
N GLY A 217 12.10 3.93 1.25
CA GLY A 217 13.23 4.60 1.89
C GLY A 217 13.09 6.12 1.92
N LYS A 218 12.52 6.74 0.87
CA LYS A 218 12.21 8.18 0.83
C LYS A 218 10.96 8.57 1.62
N ALA A 219 10.19 7.59 2.08
CA ALA A 219 8.98 7.77 2.87
C ALA A 219 9.17 7.31 4.32
N LEU A 220 10.42 7.21 4.79
CA LEU A 220 10.79 6.71 6.12
C LEU A 220 11.61 7.76 6.87
N ILE A 221 11.29 7.97 8.15
CA ILE A 221 12.09 8.77 9.07
C ILE A 221 12.42 7.96 10.32
N LYS A 222 13.65 8.10 10.82
CA LYS A 222 14.07 7.50 12.10
C LYS A 222 13.70 8.43 13.26
N ILE A 223 13.47 7.87 14.43
CA ILE A 223 13.09 8.64 15.62
C ILE A 223 14.11 9.71 15.98
N ASP A 224 15.41 9.42 15.94
CA ASP A 224 16.43 10.42 16.31
C ASP A 224 16.33 11.68 15.43
N LYS A 225 16.26 11.50 14.11
CA LYS A 225 16.06 12.60 13.17
C LYS A 225 14.75 13.35 13.41
N LEU A 226 13.65 12.63 13.67
CA LEU A 226 12.37 13.27 13.99
C LEU A 226 12.49 14.14 15.24
N MET A 227 13.16 13.67 16.29
CA MET A 227 13.28 14.41 17.55
C MET A 227 14.23 15.61 17.42
N GLU A 228 15.32 15.48 16.66
CA GLU A 228 16.26 16.57 16.34
C GLU A 228 15.59 17.70 15.54
N GLU A 229 14.69 17.35 14.63
CA GLU A 229 14.09 18.28 13.67
C GLU A 229 12.57 18.45 13.87
N LYS A 230 12.06 18.19 15.08
CA LYS A 230 10.61 18.01 15.34
C LYS A 230 9.73 19.13 14.80
N ASP A 231 10.21 20.37 14.88
CA ASP A 231 9.42 21.56 14.54
C ASP A 231 9.18 21.70 13.03
N LYS A 232 10.00 21.03 12.21
CA LYS A 232 9.82 20.93 10.76
C LYS A 232 8.59 20.10 10.37
N TYR A 233 8.07 19.27 11.26
CA TYR A 233 7.07 18.27 10.93
C TYR A 233 5.68 18.55 11.50
N TYR A 234 4.65 18.10 10.80
CA TYR A 234 3.32 17.85 11.33
C TYR A 234 3.24 16.39 11.77
N ILE A 235 3.21 16.14 13.08
CA ILE A 235 3.34 14.79 13.61
C ILE A 235 1.95 14.20 13.88
N ILE A 236 1.64 13.08 13.24
CA ILE A 236 0.39 12.34 13.40
C ILE A 236 0.62 11.10 14.25
N ASN A 237 -0.14 11.01 15.33
CA ASN A 237 -0.38 9.78 16.04
C ASN A 237 -1.59 9.05 15.43
N TYR A 238 -1.38 7.82 14.96
CA TYR A 238 -2.40 7.04 14.25
C TYR A 238 -2.73 5.73 14.96
N TRP A 239 -3.41 5.85 16.11
CA TRP A 239 -4.01 4.75 16.88
C TRP A 239 -5.28 5.21 17.60
N PRO A 240 -6.07 4.34 18.26
CA PRO A 240 -7.27 4.75 18.98
C PRO A 240 -7.03 5.79 20.07
N VAL A 241 -7.98 6.71 20.22
CA VAL A 241 -7.90 7.85 21.17
C VAL A 241 -7.56 7.41 22.60
N LYS A 242 -8.06 6.24 23.04
CA LYS A 242 -7.74 5.68 24.37
C LYS A 242 -6.23 5.54 24.60
N ASN A 243 -5.46 5.17 23.58
CA ASN A 243 -4.01 5.02 23.68
C ASN A 243 -3.29 6.37 23.56
N TYR A 244 -3.86 7.31 22.80
CA TYR A 244 -3.33 8.67 22.70
C TYR A 244 -3.37 9.37 24.06
N ASN A 245 -4.43 9.14 24.83
CA ASN A 245 -4.58 9.66 26.19
C ASN A 245 -3.62 9.02 27.22
N ILE A 246 -3.03 7.86 26.91
CA ILE A 246 -2.01 7.21 27.75
C ILE A 246 -0.64 7.86 27.54
N GLY A 247 -0.33 8.28 26.32
CA GLY A 247 0.88 9.03 26.01
C GLY A 247 1.24 9.01 24.53
N HIS A 248 1.77 10.12 24.02
CA HIS A 248 2.15 10.31 22.62
C HIS A 248 3.32 11.29 22.51
N ILE A 249 4.06 11.30 21.38
CA ILE A 249 5.14 12.28 21.13
C ILE A 249 4.61 13.70 21.36
N LYS A 250 5.32 14.53 22.13
CA LYS A 250 4.94 15.92 22.36
C LYS A 250 4.66 16.68 21.06
N GLY A 251 3.49 17.33 20.99
CA GLY A 251 2.98 18.04 19.82
C GLY A 251 2.31 17.16 18.76
N ALA A 252 2.28 15.82 18.93
CA ALA A 252 1.62 14.95 17.99
C ALA A 252 0.10 15.09 18.05
N ILE A 253 -0.53 15.10 16.89
CA ILE A 253 -1.97 15.30 16.69
C ILE A 253 -2.60 13.94 16.42
N HIS A 254 -3.70 13.67 17.12
CA HIS A 254 -4.42 12.40 17.01
C HIS A 254 -5.27 12.34 15.74
N TYR A 255 -5.13 11.26 14.97
CA TYR A 255 -6.05 10.85 13.92
C TYR A 255 -6.49 9.41 14.17
N GLU A 256 -7.79 9.22 14.37
CA GLU A 256 -8.40 7.92 14.64
C GLU A 256 -8.29 7.01 13.40
N PRO A 257 -7.64 5.84 13.51
CA PRO A 257 -7.54 4.90 12.40
C PRO A 257 -8.89 4.48 11.87
N ARG A 258 -8.96 4.42 10.54
CA ARG A 258 -10.15 4.01 9.79
C ARG A 258 -11.36 4.94 9.94
N VAL A 259 -11.15 6.14 10.47
CA VAL A 259 -12.19 7.14 10.66
C VAL A 259 -11.73 8.49 10.10
N SER A 260 -10.53 8.94 10.48
CA SER A 260 -10.15 10.34 10.25
C SER A 260 -9.67 10.63 8.82
N MET A 261 -9.31 9.61 8.04
CA MET A 261 -8.65 9.75 6.73
C MET A 261 -9.64 9.64 5.56
N ALA A 262 -10.81 10.26 5.69
CA ALA A 262 -11.82 10.39 4.64
C ALA A 262 -12.02 11.88 4.27
N THR A 263 -12.42 12.15 3.03
CA THR A 263 -12.59 13.52 2.51
C THR A 263 -13.73 14.30 3.18
N ASP A 264 -14.71 13.61 3.76
CA ASP A 264 -15.81 14.19 4.55
C ASP A 264 -15.51 14.25 6.06
N LYS A 265 -14.30 13.87 6.48
CA LYS A 265 -13.86 13.84 7.89
C LYS A 265 -12.75 14.85 8.15
N PHE A 266 -11.52 14.37 8.31
CA PHE A 266 -10.38 15.20 8.70
C PHE A 266 -9.23 15.17 7.69
N LEU A 267 -9.39 14.55 6.52
CA LEU A 267 -8.32 14.50 5.53
C LEU A 267 -7.91 15.91 5.05
N ASN A 268 -8.87 16.83 4.95
CA ASN A 268 -8.63 18.23 4.59
C ASN A 268 -7.99 19.07 5.72
N THR A 269 -7.77 18.51 6.92
CA THR A 269 -7.04 19.21 7.99
C THR A 269 -5.53 18.99 7.93
N LEU A 270 -5.07 18.13 7.01
CA LEU A 270 -3.65 17.87 6.79
C LEU A 270 -3.00 19.06 6.06
N PRO A 271 -1.79 19.49 6.47
CA PRO A 271 -1.08 20.55 5.77
C PRO A 271 -0.59 20.06 4.40
N THR A 272 -0.57 20.96 3.43
CA THR A 272 -0.04 20.72 2.07
C THR A 272 1.31 21.41 1.85
N ASP A 273 1.71 22.26 2.77
CA ASP A 273 2.91 23.10 2.78
C ASP A 273 3.93 22.67 3.86
N LYS A 274 3.60 21.64 4.66
CA LYS A 274 4.44 21.14 5.74
C LYS A 274 4.59 19.61 5.66
N PRO A 275 5.82 19.07 5.75
CA PRO A 275 6.04 17.62 5.81
C PRO A 275 5.32 16.96 6.98
N ILE A 276 4.69 15.81 6.73
CA ILE A 276 3.91 15.05 7.71
C ILE A 276 4.68 13.80 8.14
N VAL A 277 4.71 13.51 9.44
CA VAL A 277 5.26 12.25 9.97
C VAL A 277 4.17 11.48 10.68
N ILE A 278 3.93 10.24 10.24
CA ILE A 278 2.90 9.36 10.81
C ILE A 278 3.57 8.24 11.58
N TYR A 279 3.10 7.99 12.80
CA TYR A 279 3.46 6.78 13.53
C TYR A 279 2.24 6.06 14.09
N CYS A 280 2.39 4.75 14.22
CA CYS A 280 1.46 3.86 14.91
C CYS A 280 2.25 3.01 15.92
N TYR A 281 1.72 1.87 16.35
CA TYR A 281 2.40 1.02 17.34
C TYR A 281 3.75 0.47 16.84
N VAL A 282 3.73 -0.25 15.72
CA VAL A 282 4.85 -1.07 15.21
C VAL A 282 5.29 -0.70 13.80
N GLY A 283 4.80 0.41 13.25
CA GLY A 283 5.14 0.81 11.89
C GLY A 283 4.57 -0.12 10.81
N HIS A 284 3.35 -0.63 10.96
CA HIS A 284 2.65 -1.36 9.88
C HIS A 284 1.51 -0.54 9.30
N HIS A 285 0.64 0.02 10.15
CA HIS A 285 -0.45 0.86 9.67
C HIS A 285 0.06 2.19 9.08
N SER A 286 1.13 2.75 9.65
CA SER A 286 1.68 4.03 9.17
C SER A 286 2.28 3.93 7.76
N PRO A 287 3.12 2.94 7.36
CA PRO A 287 3.53 2.81 5.97
C PRO A 287 2.37 2.64 4.98
N PHE A 288 1.33 1.90 5.37
CA PHE A 288 0.15 1.72 4.53
C PHE A 288 -0.56 3.05 4.26
N LEU A 289 -0.78 3.85 5.31
CA LEU A 289 -1.40 5.16 5.19
C LEU A 289 -0.50 6.17 4.45
N VAL A 290 0.82 6.10 4.68
CA VAL A 290 1.80 6.96 3.99
C VAL A 290 1.79 6.72 2.48
N ALA A 291 1.70 5.46 2.03
CA ALA A 291 1.55 5.15 0.62
C ALA A 291 0.31 5.83 0.01
N TYR A 292 -0.83 5.75 0.70
CA TYR A 292 -2.06 6.44 0.29
C TYR A 292 -1.91 7.97 0.21
N LEU A 293 -1.38 8.60 1.26
CA LEU A 293 -1.25 10.05 1.27
C LEU A 293 -0.23 10.56 0.23
N ARG A 294 0.83 9.79 -0.05
CA ARG A 294 1.77 10.12 -1.14
C ARG A 294 1.13 9.96 -2.52
N ILE A 295 0.25 8.98 -2.73
CA ILE A 295 -0.57 8.89 -3.96
C ILE A 295 -1.36 10.19 -4.15
N LEU A 296 -1.94 10.73 -3.07
CA LEU A 296 -2.68 11.98 -3.08
C LEU A 296 -1.80 13.25 -3.19
N GLY A 297 -0.48 13.12 -3.18
CA GLY A 297 0.45 14.24 -3.37
C GLY A 297 0.95 14.89 -2.08
N TYR A 298 0.68 14.34 -0.90
CA TYR A 298 1.24 14.86 0.35
C TYR A 298 2.72 14.43 0.52
N ASP A 299 3.53 15.32 1.10
CA ASP A 299 4.88 14.99 1.60
C ASP A 299 4.78 14.31 2.97
N VAL A 300 4.81 12.97 2.97
CA VAL A 300 4.56 12.17 4.19
C VAL A 300 5.62 11.09 4.37
N TYR A 301 5.99 10.90 5.64
CA TYR A 301 6.94 9.89 6.12
C TYR A 301 6.28 9.00 7.18
N SER A 302 6.62 7.71 7.20
CA SER A 302 6.36 6.84 8.34
C SER A 302 7.52 6.94 9.32
N LEU A 303 7.22 7.02 10.62
CA LEU A 303 8.22 6.78 11.66
C LEU A 303 8.59 5.30 11.67
N ALA A 304 9.88 5.00 11.53
CA ALA A 304 10.41 3.65 11.56
C ALA A 304 10.08 2.97 12.91
N TYR A 305 9.54 1.75 12.85
CA TYR A 305 9.17 0.92 14.02
C TYR A 305 8.09 1.51 14.95
N GLY A 306 7.50 2.66 14.60
CA GLY A 306 6.42 3.28 15.38
C GLY A 306 6.83 3.60 16.82
N ALA A 307 5.89 3.51 17.75
CA ALA A 307 6.10 3.78 19.17
C ALA A 307 7.06 2.81 19.88
N ASN A 308 7.29 1.62 19.31
CA ASN A 308 8.32 0.70 19.80
C ASN A 308 9.73 1.30 19.69
N SER A 309 9.95 2.29 18.81
CA SER A 309 11.24 2.98 18.67
C SER A 309 11.56 4.00 19.76
N PHE A 310 10.61 4.35 20.64
CA PHE A 310 10.83 5.45 21.58
C PHE A 310 10.19 5.30 22.96
N MET A 311 9.17 4.46 23.12
CA MET A 311 8.44 4.27 24.38
C MET A 311 8.07 2.81 24.65
N TYR A 312 8.93 1.85 24.25
CA TYR A 312 8.66 0.41 24.28
C TYR A 312 8.11 -0.12 25.62
N ASP A 313 8.72 0.27 26.75
CA ASP A 313 8.35 -0.27 28.06
C ASP A 313 6.95 0.20 28.47
N LYS A 314 6.62 1.45 28.18
CA LYS A 314 5.29 2.00 28.41
C LYS A 314 4.27 1.33 27.50
N MET A 315 4.63 1.10 26.24
CA MET A 315 3.80 0.32 25.32
C MET A 315 3.52 -1.07 25.90
N LYS A 316 4.54 -1.80 26.33
CA LYS A 316 4.41 -3.15 26.90
C LYS A 316 3.50 -3.21 28.13
N ARG A 317 3.57 -2.22 29.01
CA ARG A 317 2.80 -2.20 30.27
C ARG A 317 1.37 -1.70 30.12
N GLU A 318 1.11 -0.72 29.26
CA GLU A 318 -0.13 0.06 29.31
C GLU A 318 -0.92 0.08 27.99
N ILE A 319 -0.29 -0.18 26.84
CA ILE A 319 -0.93 -0.04 25.52
C ILE A 319 -1.00 -1.36 24.74
N GLY A 320 0.01 -2.22 24.87
CA GLY A 320 0.21 -3.43 24.07
C GLY A 320 0.84 -3.15 22.70
N HIS A 321 0.66 -4.10 21.77
CA HIS A 321 1.17 -4.02 20.40
C HIS A 321 2.69 -3.77 20.30
N THR A 322 3.46 -4.48 21.11
CA THR A 322 4.92 -4.48 21.03
C THR A 322 5.42 -5.64 20.18
N PHE A 323 6.62 -5.50 19.60
CA PHE A 323 7.39 -6.65 19.13
C PHE A 323 8.17 -7.26 20.31
N ASN A 324 7.92 -8.53 20.62
CA ASN A 324 8.69 -9.30 21.60
C ASN A 324 9.22 -10.56 20.93
N ALA A 325 10.54 -10.71 20.87
CA ALA A 325 11.18 -11.85 20.21
C ALA A 325 10.71 -13.21 20.76
N ALA A 326 10.41 -13.31 22.05
CA ALA A 326 9.95 -14.55 22.67
C ALA A 326 8.53 -14.95 22.26
N ASP A 327 7.69 -13.99 21.87
CA ASP A 327 6.27 -14.22 21.56
C ASP A 327 5.99 -14.17 20.06
N ASP A 328 6.76 -13.37 19.31
CA ASP A 328 6.48 -13.04 17.92
C ASP A 328 7.37 -13.78 16.90
N ILE A 329 8.43 -14.47 17.34
CA ILE A 329 9.30 -15.28 16.47
C ILE A 329 8.89 -16.74 16.55
N ASN A 330 8.64 -17.36 15.40
CA ASN A 330 8.03 -18.69 15.34
C ASN A 330 9.02 -19.83 15.03
N ASP A 331 10.19 -19.52 14.49
CA ASP A 331 11.17 -20.51 14.01
C ASP A 331 10.61 -21.50 13.00
N PHE A 332 9.78 -21.00 12.08
CA PHE A 332 9.29 -21.77 10.96
C PHE A 332 10.39 -22.13 9.95
N PRO A 333 10.21 -23.20 9.15
CA PRO A 333 11.22 -23.66 8.21
C PRO A 333 11.64 -22.60 7.19
N LEU A 334 12.91 -22.66 6.79
CA LEU A 334 13.53 -21.81 5.76
C LEU A 334 14.07 -22.69 4.64
N VAL A 335 14.11 -22.13 3.43
CA VAL A 335 14.84 -22.66 2.28
C VAL A 335 15.99 -21.71 1.97
N ALA A 336 17.18 -22.25 1.69
CA ALA A 336 18.34 -21.48 1.26
C ALA A 336 18.59 -21.67 -0.25
N GLY A 337 19.33 -20.74 -0.84
CA GLY A 337 19.71 -20.74 -2.24
C GLY A 337 18.83 -19.86 -3.13
N GLU A 338 19.20 -19.78 -4.40
CA GLU A 338 18.53 -18.94 -5.41
C GLU A 338 17.24 -19.54 -5.96
N LYS A 339 16.96 -20.82 -5.66
CA LYS A 339 15.77 -21.49 -6.16
C LYS A 339 14.53 -20.70 -5.69
N PRO A 340 13.69 -20.14 -6.59
CA PRO A 340 12.27 -20.16 -6.31
C PRO A 340 11.91 -21.64 -6.11
N SER A 341 10.93 -22.02 -5.29
CA SER A 341 10.40 -23.37 -5.52
C SER A 341 9.96 -23.40 -6.98
N ASP A 342 10.59 -24.25 -7.80
CA ASP A 342 10.20 -24.50 -9.18
C ASP A 342 8.81 -25.13 -9.20
N LYS A 343 7.77 -24.37 -8.84
CA LYS A 343 6.38 -24.70 -9.11
C LYS A 343 6.06 -24.13 -10.49
N LYS A 344 6.62 -24.77 -11.51
CA LYS A 344 5.76 -25.05 -12.67
C LYS A 344 4.67 -25.98 -12.15
N VAL A 345 3.48 -25.43 -11.93
CA VAL A 345 2.28 -26.24 -11.82
C VAL A 345 2.05 -26.83 -13.22
N SER A 346 2.44 -28.09 -13.40
CA SER A 346 1.80 -28.98 -14.37
C SER A 346 1.22 -30.15 -13.60
N VAL A 347 -0.06 -30.39 -13.83
CA VAL A 347 -0.86 -31.44 -13.21
C VAL A 347 -0.29 -32.79 -13.63
N GLN A 348 0.40 -33.47 -12.71
CA GLN A 348 0.39 -34.92 -12.45
C GLN A 348 1.68 -35.34 -11.72
N GLU A 349 1.52 -36.36 -10.89
CA GLU A 349 2.56 -37.23 -10.32
C GLU A 349 3.05 -36.99 -8.88
N ASN A 350 2.56 -37.93 -8.06
CA ASN A 350 3.28 -38.72 -7.09
C ASN A 350 3.22 -38.31 -5.61
N SER A 351 2.22 -38.93 -4.99
CA SER A 351 2.30 -39.67 -3.73
C SER A 351 3.69 -40.19 -3.34
N SER A 352 3.86 -40.22 -2.02
CA SER A 352 4.76 -41.06 -1.20
C SER A 352 6.03 -40.39 -0.68
N ALA A 353 5.97 -39.97 0.60
CA ALA A 353 6.92 -40.37 1.63
C ALA A 353 6.41 -39.93 3.00
N ASN A 354 6.23 -40.92 3.88
CA ASN A 354 5.86 -40.77 5.28
C ASN A 354 6.81 -39.82 6.03
N ASN A 355 6.24 -38.79 6.64
CA ASN A 355 6.76 -38.26 7.91
C ASN A 355 5.59 -37.72 8.73
N LYS A 356 5.24 -38.44 9.80
CA LYS A 356 4.19 -38.04 10.74
C LYS A 356 4.58 -36.71 11.41
N PRO A 357 3.79 -35.63 11.27
CA PRO A 357 4.01 -34.42 12.06
C PRO A 357 3.69 -34.67 13.55
N LYS A 358 4.53 -34.13 14.44
CA LYS A 358 4.28 -34.09 15.88
C LYS A 358 2.94 -33.42 16.15
N LYS A 359 2.14 -34.01 17.05
CA LYS A 359 0.83 -33.51 17.49
C LYS A 359 0.90 -32.02 17.87
N LEU A 360 0.20 -31.20 17.10
CA LEU A 360 -0.22 -29.85 17.47
C LEU A 360 -1.04 -29.93 18.76
N ILE A 361 -0.45 -29.52 19.88
CA ILE A 361 -1.23 -29.21 21.08
C ILE A 361 -2.00 -27.94 20.73
N HIS A 362 -3.28 -28.11 20.38
CA HIS A 362 -4.24 -27.02 20.36
C HIS A 362 -4.24 -26.37 21.74
N LYS A 363 -3.52 -25.25 21.91
CA LYS A 363 -3.81 -24.33 22.99
C LYS A 363 -5.27 -23.94 22.78
N LYS A 364 -6.15 -24.46 23.65
CA LYS A 364 -7.56 -24.11 23.71
C LYS A 364 -7.66 -22.61 23.49
N LYS A 365 -8.45 -22.20 22.49
CA LYS A 365 -8.94 -20.84 22.36
C LYS A 365 -9.37 -20.40 23.76
N LYS A 366 -8.58 -19.56 24.42
CA LYS A 366 -9.17 -18.64 25.40
C LYS A 366 -10.23 -17.92 24.58
N LYS A 367 -11.50 -18.10 24.95
CA LYS A 367 -12.58 -17.24 24.48
C LYS A 367 -12.06 -15.83 24.66
N ALA A 368 -11.62 -15.21 23.56
CA ALA A 368 -11.66 -13.76 23.48
C ALA A 368 -13.14 -13.47 23.63
N GLY A 369 -13.52 -12.93 24.79
CA GLY A 369 -14.84 -12.38 24.98
C GLY A 369 -15.16 -11.53 23.77
N ALA A 370 -16.36 -11.72 23.24
CA ALA A 370 -16.95 -10.78 22.33
C ALA A 370 -16.97 -9.41 23.05
N GLU A 371 -15.96 -8.60 22.79
CA GLU A 371 -16.00 -7.17 23.05
C GLU A 371 -15.64 -6.51 21.73
N GLY A 372 -16.68 -5.95 21.10
CA GLY A 372 -16.50 -4.87 20.17
C GLY A 372 -15.70 -3.77 20.87
N GLY A 373 -14.50 -3.52 20.36
CA GLY A 373 -13.72 -2.34 20.73
C GLY A 373 -13.83 -1.35 19.59
N CYS A 374 -14.64 -0.31 19.82
CA CYS A 374 -14.77 0.91 19.04
C CYS A 374 -13.42 1.47 18.57
#